data_AF-A0AAX3ZXM8-F1
#
_entry.id   AF-A0AAX3ZXM8-F1
#
_cell.length_a   1.000
_cell.length_b   1.000
_cell.length_c   1.000
_cell.angle_alpha   90.00
_cell.angle_beta   90.00
_cell.angle_gamma   90.00
#
_symmetry.space_group_name_H-M   'P 1'
#
loop_
_entity.id
_entity.type
_entity.pdbx_description
1 polymer ?
#
loop_
_entity_poly.entity_id
_entity_poly.type
_entity_poly.pdbx_seq_one_letter_code
_entity_poly.pdbx_strand_id
1 'polypeptide(L)'
;MNQAQTEPVVHEVIIQSSTPWHIYIAAVIGGLIAIGGWFVVHRTSQSRDLLNWRRTALLHAVSTLIEASNNRHDTILDKSVPNSDLRKDYRKMQAAHDQIRVCASDSTLFAAAGVLSLHTTSENEIHGYANWIEGFPVIKSHNLRNFAEINGAKLSHYHNNLIREAQIDLKILKPDSVPEIEWKDDNELEESNRINRLNDQTERTTE
;
A
#
# COMPACT_ATOMS: atom_id res chain seq x y z
N MET A 1 -0.41 77.34 -83.39
CA MET A 1 0.79 76.66 -82.87
C MET A 1 0.39 75.98 -81.56
N ASN A 2 0.12 74.68 -81.61
CA ASN A 2 -0.34 73.89 -80.46
C ASN A 2 0.88 73.33 -79.73
N GLN A 3 1.06 73.69 -78.46
CA GLN A 3 2.06 73.08 -77.59
C GLN A 3 1.48 71.80 -76.99
N ALA A 4 2.11 70.67 -77.29
CA ALA A 4 1.77 69.37 -76.73
C ALA A 4 2.35 69.26 -75.31
N GLN A 5 1.48 69.08 -74.31
CA GLN A 5 1.88 68.68 -72.96
C GLN A 5 2.25 67.20 -72.96
N THR A 6 3.47 66.88 -72.56
CA THR A 6 3.91 65.52 -72.25
C THR A 6 3.65 65.23 -70.77
N GLU A 7 2.78 64.27 -70.47
CA GLU A 7 2.53 63.80 -69.10
C GLU A 7 3.76 63.03 -68.54
N PRO A 8 4.11 63.19 -67.26
CA PRO A 8 5.17 62.42 -66.63
C PRO A 8 4.67 61.00 -66.30
N VAL A 9 5.37 60.00 -66.87
CA VAL A 9 5.15 58.58 -66.56
C VAL A 9 5.61 58.31 -65.13
N VAL A 10 4.67 58.10 -64.21
CA VAL A 10 4.95 57.66 -62.83
C VAL A 10 5.23 56.16 -62.85
N HIS A 11 6.47 55.77 -62.55
CA HIS A 11 6.81 54.36 -62.31
C HIS A 11 6.39 53.99 -60.89
N GLU A 12 5.29 53.25 -60.74
CA GLU A 12 4.94 52.60 -59.48
C GLU A 12 5.95 51.49 -59.19
N VAL A 13 6.89 51.77 -58.28
CA VAL A 13 7.80 50.76 -57.74
C VAL A 13 7.03 49.94 -56.69
N ILE A 14 6.45 48.82 -57.12
CA ILE A 14 5.88 47.82 -56.22
C ILE A 14 7.05 47.11 -55.52
N ILE A 15 7.41 47.56 -54.32
CA ILE A 15 8.35 46.85 -53.46
C ILE A 15 7.63 45.62 -52.91
N GLN A 16 7.80 44.47 -53.56
CA GLN A 16 7.46 43.17 -52.99
C GLN A 16 8.36 42.94 -51.78
N SER A 17 7.89 43.26 -50.58
CA SER A 17 8.55 42.87 -49.34
C SER A 17 8.36 41.38 -49.14
N SER A 18 9.35 40.60 -49.61
CA SER A 18 9.44 39.18 -49.29
C SER A 18 9.37 39.02 -47.77
N THR A 19 8.35 38.31 -47.28
CA THR A 19 8.19 38.04 -45.85
C THR A 19 9.49 37.42 -45.32
N PRO A 20 10.10 38.00 -44.26
CA PRO A 20 11.41 37.54 -43.78
C PRO A 20 11.34 36.07 -43.37
N TRP A 21 12.14 35.22 -44.02
CA TRP A 21 12.23 33.78 -43.77
C TRP A 21 12.48 33.44 -42.28
N HIS A 22 13.10 34.35 -41.54
CA HIS A 22 13.32 34.28 -40.10
C HIS A 22 12.03 34.13 -39.27
N ILE A 23 10.89 34.66 -39.74
CA ILE A 23 9.60 34.56 -39.05
C ILE A 23 9.12 33.10 -39.03
N TYR A 24 9.32 32.35 -40.12
CA TYR A 24 8.96 30.94 -40.17
C TYR A 24 9.84 30.08 -39.25
N ILE A 25 11.13 30.38 -39.14
CA ILE A 25 12.04 29.68 -38.22
C ILE A 25 11.65 29.93 -36.76
N ALA A 26 11.36 31.19 -36.41
CA ALA A 26 10.91 31.53 -35.06
C ALA A 26 9.59 30.81 -34.70
N ALA A 27 8.65 30.72 -35.64
CA ALA A 27 7.39 30.00 -35.44
C ALA A 27 7.59 28.49 -35.21
N VAL A 28 8.49 27.85 -35.98
CA VAL A 28 8.81 26.42 -35.81
C VAL A 28 9.47 26.15 -34.45
N ILE A 29 10.45 26.99 -34.07
CA ILE A 29 11.12 26.85 -32.76
C ILE A 29 10.13 27.07 -31.61
N GLY A 30 9.28 28.11 -31.70
CA GLY A 30 8.23 28.36 -30.71
C GLY A 30 7.25 27.19 -30.58
N GLY A 31 6.83 26.60 -31.72
CA GLY A 31 5.97 25.41 -31.74
C GLY A 31 6.62 24.20 -31.06
N LEU A 32 7.90 23.94 -31.32
CA LEU A 32 8.63 22.82 -30.70
C LEU A 32 8.79 23.01 -29.19
N ILE A 33 9.07 24.23 -28.72
CA ILE A 33 9.17 24.54 -27.29
C ILE A 33 7.80 24.34 -26.61
N ALA A 34 6.72 24.80 -27.22
CA ALA A 34 5.37 24.64 -26.67
C ALA A 34 4.97 23.16 -26.57
N ILE A 35 5.24 22.36 -27.61
CA ILE A 35 4.97 20.91 -27.62
C ILE A 35 5.83 20.20 -26.56
N GLY A 36 7.12 20.54 -26.47
CA GLY A 36 8.03 19.98 -25.46
C GLY A 36 7.59 20.30 -24.03
N GLY A 37 7.20 21.56 -23.77
CA GLY A 37 6.67 21.99 -22.48
C GLY A 37 5.38 21.27 -22.09
N TRP A 38 4.43 21.16 -23.03
CA TRP A 38 3.19 20.40 -22.83
C TRP A 38 3.47 18.94 -22.49
N PHE A 39 4.36 18.27 -23.22
CA PHE A 39 4.68 16.86 -23.01
C PHE A 39 5.30 16.61 -21.63
N VAL A 40 6.24 17.45 -21.20
CA VAL A 40 6.88 17.33 -19.88
C VAL A 40 5.85 17.57 -18.76
N VAL A 41 5.05 18.62 -18.84
CA VAL A 41 4.00 18.92 -17.84
C VAL A 41 2.98 17.78 -17.77
N HIS A 42 2.53 17.26 -18.90
CA HIS A 42 1.53 16.18 -18.93
C HIS A 42 2.08 14.88 -18.31
N ARG A 43 3.31 14.50 -18.65
CA ARG A 43 3.97 13.31 -18.11
C ARG A 43 4.26 13.44 -16.61
N THR A 44 4.73 14.61 -16.18
CA THR A 44 5.04 14.87 -14.76
C THR A 44 3.77 14.94 -13.90
N SER A 45 2.67 15.51 -14.40
CA SER A 45 1.39 15.52 -13.70
C SER A 45 0.86 14.11 -13.47
N GLN A 46 0.81 13.28 -14.52
CA GLN A 46 0.34 11.89 -14.40
C GLN A 46 1.15 11.10 -13.36
N SER A 47 2.47 11.30 -13.34
CA SER A 47 3.36 10.61 -12.40
C SER A 47 3.10 11.04 -10.94
N ARG A 48 2.85 12.33 -10.71
CA ARG A 48 2.54 12.86 -9.37
C ARG A 48 1.18 12.38 -8.87
N ASP A 49 0.18 12.37 -9.74
CA ASP A 49 -1.18 11.96 -9.38
C ASP A 49 -1.25 10.47 -9.07
N LEU A 50 -0.54 9.62 -9.82
CA LEU A 50 -0.39 8.19 -9.52
C LEU A 50 0.30 7.95 -8.17
N LEU A 51 1.35 8.71 -7.85
CA LEU A 51 2.04 8.61 -6.57
C LEU A 51 1.14 9.01 -5.40
N ASN A 52 0.37 10.09 -5.56
CA ASN A 52 -0.57 10.54 -4.53
C ASN A 52 -1.70 9.52 -4.34
N TRP A 53 -2.28 9.02 -5.44
CA TRP A 53 -3.27 7.95 -5.40
C TRP A 53 -2.73 6.72 -4.65
N ARG A 54 -1.52 6.27 -4.99
CA ARG A 54 -0.88 5.11 -4.34
C ARG A 54 -0.75 5.32 -2.84
N ARG A 55 -0.28 6.49 -2.40
CA ARG A 55 -0.12 6.82 -0.97
C ARG A 55 -1.44 6.80 -0.22
N THR A 56 -2.47 7.44 -0.76
CA THR A 56 -3.80 7.48 -0.14
C THR A 56 -4.44 6.11 -0.10
N ALA A 57 -4.35 5.35 -1.20
CA ALA A 57 -4.87 3.98 -1.28
C ALA A 57 -4.18 3.06 -0.28
N LEU A 58 -2.84 3.12 -0.18
CA LEU A 58 -2.07 2.32 0.76
C LEU A 58 -2.44 2.64 2.21
N LEU A 59 -2.47 3.92 2.57
CA LEU A 59 -2.82 4.35 3.94
C LEU A 59 -4.23 3.90 4.31
N HIS A 60 -5.19 4.07 3.39
CA HIS A 60 -6.56 3.62 3.60
C HIS A 60 -6.65 2.10 3.78
N ALA A 61 -5.98 1.34 2.92
CA ALA A 61 -6.01 -0.12 2.97
C ALA A 61 -5.34 -0.66 4.25
N VAL A 62 -4.18 -0.12 4.64
CA VAL A 62 -3.49 -0.50 5.90
C VAL A 62 -4.36 -0.18 7.11
N SER A 63 -4.94 1.03 7.17
CA SER A 63 -5.84 1.40 8.27
C SER A 63 -7.07 0.50 8.32
N THR A 64 -7.67 0.19 7.18
CA THR A 64 -8.84 -0.70 7.09
C THR A 64 -8.50 -2.12 7.57
N LEU A 65 -7.32 -2.63 7.21
CA LEU A 65 -6.88 -3.96 7.63
C LEU A 65 -6.69 -4.02 9.15
N ILE A 66 -6.01 -3.02 9.74
CA ILE A 66 -5.77 -2.96 11.19
C ILE A 66 -7.08 -2.80 11.95
N GLU A 67 -7.96 -1.89 11.50
CA GLU A 67 -9.27 -1.66 12.12
C GLU A 67 -10.14 -2.93 12.09
N ALA A 68 -10.25 -3.58 10.92
CA ALA A 68 -11.03 -4.81 10.78
C ALA A 68 -10.43 -5.96 11.59
N SER A 69 -9.09 -6.03 11.69
CA SER A 69 -8.37 -7.00 12.49
C SER A 69 -8.64 -6.83 13.99
N ASN A 70 -8.57 -5.60 14.52
CA ASN A 70 -8.92 -5.28 15.90
C ASN A 70 -10.40 -5.58 16.18
N ASN A 71 -11.31 -5.12 15.32
CA ASN A 71 -12.74 -5.39 15.47
C ASN A 71 -13.04 -6.90 15.52
N ARG A 72 -12.39 -7.70 14.67
CA ARG A 72 -12.53 -9.17 14.70
C ARG A 72 -11.96 -9.76 15.98
N HIS A 73 -10.81 -9.28 16.45
CA HIS A 73 -10.21 -9.74 17.70
C HIS A 73 -11.11 -9.44 18.91
N ASP A 74 -11.61 -8.22 19.01
CA ASP A 74 -12.55 -7.80 20.07
C ASP A 74 -13.85 -8.60 19.99
N THR A 75 -14.36 -8.85 18.78
CA THR A 75 -15.54 -9.69 18.58
C THR A 75 -15.29 -11.13 19.01
N ILE A 76 -14.08 -11.69 18.82
CA ILE A 76 -13.75 -13.03 19.31
C ILE A 76 -13.82 -13.08 20.85
N LEU A 77 -13.30 -12.04 21.50
CA LEU A 77 -13.29 -11.90 22.95
C LEU A 77 -14.70 -11.67 23.51
N ASP A 78 -15.52 -10.86 22.84
CA ASP A 78 -16.90 -10.58 23.22
C ASP A 78 -17.85 -11.67 22.70
N LYS A 79 -18.13 -12.66 23.54
CA LYS A 79 -19.02 -13.79 23.24
C LYS A 79 -20.50 -13.39 23.00
N SER A 80 -20.88 -12.13 23.21
CA SER A 80 -22.26 -11.66 23.03
C SER A 80 -22.61 -11.29 21.58
N VAL A 81 -21.60 -11.02 20.75
CA VAL A 81 -21.79 -10.55 19.37
C VAL A 81 -22.16 -11.72 18.44
N PRO A 82 -22.99 -11.54 17.40
CA PRO A 82 -23.28 -12.58 16.41
C PRO A 82 -22.05 -13.02 15.58
N ASN A 83 -22.00 -14.29 15.15
CA ASN A 83 -20.94 -14.81 14.28
C ASN A 83 -20.94 -14.20 12.85
N SER A 84 -22.04 -13.58 12.42
CA SER A 84 -22.08 -12.83 11.16
C SER A 84 -21.09 -11.68 11.13
N ASP A 85 -20.85 -11.05 12.28
CA ASP A 85 -19.95 -9.90 12.38
C ASP A 85 -18.47 -10.32 12.27
N LEU A 86 -18.11 -11.48 12.85
CA LEU A 86 -16.77 -12.10 12.66
C LEU A 86 -16.43 -12.30 11.17
N ARG A 87 -17.38 -12.86 10.42
CA ARG A 87 -17.19 -13.11 8.98
C ARG A 87 -17.15 -11.82 8.17
N LYS A 88 -17.92 -10.81 8.58
CA LYS A 88 -17.91 -9.50 7.94
C LYS A 88 -16.55 -8.83 8.07
N ASP A 89 -15.97 -8.85 9.27
CA ASP A 89 -14.66 -8.24 9.50
C ASP A 89 -13.55 -9.03 8.83
N TYR A 90 -13.61 -10.37 8.82
CA TYR A 90 -12.66 -11.18 8.05
C TYR A 90 -12.69 -10.85 6.54
N ARG A 91 -13.87 -10.68 5.92
CA ARG A 91 -13.97 -10.26 4.51
C ARG A 91 -13.41 -8.85 4.26
N LYS A 92 -13.62 -7.91 5.20
CA LYS A 92 -13.01 -6.58 5.11
C LYS A 92 -11.49 -6.66 5.15
N MET A 93 -10.93 -7.53 6.00
CA MET A 93 -9.49 -7.77 6.05
C MET A 93 -8.97 -8.31 4.71
N GLN A 94 -9.66 -9.29 4.10
CA GLN A 94 -9.29 -9.82 2.78
C GLN A 94 -9.30 -8.72 1.71
N ALA A 95 -10.37 -7.91 1.66
CA ALA A 95 -10.47 -6.81 0.71
C ALA A 95 -9.36 -5.76 0.90
N ALA A 96 -9.03 -5.43 2.15
CA ALA A 96 -7.95 -4.50 2.47
C ALA A 96 -6.58 -5.08 2.08
N HIS A 97 -6.34 -6.37 2.36
CA HIS A 97 -5.13 -7.06 1.94
C HIS A 97 -4.98 -7.07 0.41
N ASP A 98 -6.06 -7.33 -0.33
CA ASP A 98 -6.03 -7.29 -1.80
C ASP A 98 -5.74 -5.89 -2.33
N GLN A 99 -6.23 -4.83 -1.67
CA GLN A 99 -5.84 -3.45 -2.00
C GLN A 99 -4.35 -3.19 -1.74
N ILE A 100 -3.81 -3.65 -0.59
CA ILE A 100 -2.38 -3.55 -0.27
C ILE A 100 -1.54 -4.24 -1.36
N ARG A 101 -1.95 -5.43 -1.81
CA ARG A 101 -1.28 -6.16 -2.90
C ARG A 101 -1.16 -5.36 -4.20
N VAL A 102 -2.11 -4.48 -4.49
CA VAL A 102 -2.09 -3.63 -5.70
C VAL A 102 -1.20 -2.41 -5.55
N CYS A 103 -1.08 -1.85 -4.34
CA CYS A 103 -0.48 -0.52 -4.14
C CYS A 103 0.78 -0.49 -3.27
N ALA A 104 1.17 -1.58 -2.63
CA ALA A 104 2.30 -1.65 -1.72
C ALA A 104 3.53 -2.34 -2.32
N SER A 105 4.67 -2.22 -1.64
CA SER A 105 5.84 -3.07 -1.86
C SER A 105 5.63 -4.49 -1.32
N ASP A 106 6.53 -5.39 -1.72
CA ASP A 106 6.52 -6.78 -1.25
C ASP A 106 6.70 -6.90 0.27
N SER A 107 7.49 -6.03 0.89
CA SER A 107 7.71 -6.05 2.35
C SER A 107 6.44 -5.65 3.12
N THR A 108 5.75 -4.61 2.66
CA THR A 108 4.45 -4.20 3.23
C THR A 108 3.38 -5.26 3.02
N LEU A 109 3.35 -5.89 1.83
CA LEU A 109 2.45 -6.99 1.55
C LEU A 109 2.73 -8.20 2.45
N PHE A 110 3.99 -8.54 2.67
CA PHE A 110 4.39 -9.63 3.57
C PHE A 110 3.93 -9.37 5.01
N ALA A 111 4.13 -8.14 5.51
CA ALA A 111 3.64 -7.75 6.83
C ALA A 111 2.11 -7.82 6.93
N ALA A 112 1.38 -7.40 5.89
CA ALA A 112 -0.07 -7.51 5.83
C ALA A 112 -0.54 -8.97 5.81
N ALA A 113 0.18 -9.84 5.10
CA ALA A 113 -0.09 -11.27 5.08
C ALA A 113 0.09 -11.91 6.47
N GLY A 114 1.06 -11.44 7.26
CA GLY A 114 1.23 -11.84 8.66
C GLY A 114 -0.04 -11.61 9.49
N VAL A 115 -0.63 -10.41 9.41
CA VAL A 115 -1.91 -10.09 10.05
C VAL A 115 -3.02 -11.02 9.57
N LEU A 116 -3.20 -11.16 8.24
CA LEU A 116 -4.27 -11.98 7.67
C LEU A 116 -4.13 -13.47 8.02
N SER A 117 -2.90 -13.98 8.07
CA SER A 117 -2.62 -15.40 8.38
C SER A 117 -3.12 -15.79 9.76
N LEU A 118 -2.91 -14.94 10.77
CA LEU A 118 -3.34 -15.19 12.15
C LEU A 118 -4.86 -15.32 12.25
N HIS A 119 -5.58 -14.45 11.54
CA HIS A 119 -7.04 -14.51 11.46
C HIS A 119 -7.55 -15.67 10.59
N THR A 120 -6.80 -16.07 9.56
CA THR A 120 -7.11 -17.23 8.71
C THR A 120 -7.05 -18.52 9.51
N THR A 121 -6.03 -18.71 10.35
CA THR A 121 -5.93 -19.86 11.25
C THR A 121 -7.15 -19.94 12.18
N SER A 122 -7.45 -18.84 12.87
CA SER A 122 -8.64 -18.71 13.72
C SER A 122 -9.96 -18.98 12.96
N GLU A 123 -10.10 -18.52 11.70
CA GLU A 123 -11.28 -18.81 10.88
C GLU A 123 -11.39 -20.29 10.51
N ASN A 124 -10.28 -20.95 10.19
CA ASN A 124 -10.24 -22.36 9.85
C ASN A 124 -10.60 -23.24 11.05
N GLU A 125 -10.17 -22.88 12.25
CA GLU A 125 -10.53 -23.58 13.49
C GLU A 125 -12.03 -23.48 13.78
N ILE A 126 -12.62 -22.28 13.60
CA ILE A 126 -14.08 -22.08 13.67
C ILE A 126 -14.81 -22.97 12.66
N HIS A 127 -14.38 -22.99 11.40
CA HIS A 127 -15.03 -23.80 10.35
C HIS A 127 -14.88 -25.30 10.58
N GLY A 128 -13.69 -25.76 10.97
CA GLY A 128 -13.42 -27.16 11.24
C GLY A 128 -14.33 -27.70 12.35
N TYR A 129 -14.52 -26.94 13.43
CA TYR A 129 -15.42 -27.32 14.50
C TYR A 129 -16.90 -27.29 14.09
N ALA A 130 -17.32 -26.30 13.29
CA ALA A 130 -18.69 -26.25 12.76
C ALA A 130 -19.03 -27.50 11.94
N ASN A 131 -18.14 -27.90 11.03
CA ASN A 131 -18.31 -29.10 10.21
C ASN A 131 -18.35 -30.38 11.06
N TRP A 132 -17.57 -30.43 12.15
CA TRP A 132 -17.60 -31.57 13.08
C TRP A 132 -18.95 -31.69 13.81
N ILE A 133 -19.52 -30.58 14.29
CA ILE A 133 -20.84 -30.59 14.96
C ILE A 133 -21.97 -30.98 14.01
N GLU A 134 -21.94 -30.56 12.73
CA GLU A 134 -22.94 -30.97 11.74
C GLU A 134 -23.02 -32.50 11.59
N GLY A 135 -21.95 -33.23 11.87
CA GLY A 135 -21.93 -34.69 11.95
C GLY A 135 -22.54 -35.29 13.22
N PHE A 136 -22.78 -34.49 14.26
CA PHE A 136 -23.25 -34.94 15.59
C PHE A 136 -24.31 -33.97 16.17
N PRO A 137 -25.58 -34.07 15.74
CA PRO A 137 -26.64 -33.06 15.98
C PRO A 137 -27.06 -32.88 17.45
N VAL A 138 -26.54 -33.68 18.39
CA VAL A 138 -26.87 -33.61 19.82
C VAL A 138 -26.03 -32.54 20.55
N ILE A 139 -24.93 -32.08 19.95
CA ILE A 139 -24.06 -31.04 20.54
C ILE A 139 -24.59 -29.67 20.13
N LYS A 140 -25.35 -29.01 21.01
CA LYS A 140 -25.69 -27.59 20.82
C LYS A 140 -24.42 -26.77 20.65
N SER A 141 -24.44 -25.86 19.69
CA SER A 141 -23.38 -24.95 19.20
C SER A 141 -22.79 -23.98 20.25
N HIS A 142 -22.43 -24.47 21.43
CA HIS A 142 -21.89 -23.64 22.51
C HIS A 142 -20.45 -23.24 22.19
N ASN A 143 -20.35 -22.06 21.59
CA ASN A 143 -19.17 -21.24 21.36
C ASN A 143 -18.08 -21.82 20.46
N LEU A 144 -18.35 -21.81 19.15
CA LEU A 144 -17.32 -21.83 18.07
C LEU A 144 -16.13 -20.89 18.36
N ARG A 145 -16.36 -19.80 19.10
CA ARG A 145 -15.36 -18.79 19.49
C ARG A 145 -14.29 -19.29 20.45
N ASN A 146 -14.54 -20.36 21.20
CA ASN A 146 -13.52 -20.95 22.06
C ASN A 146 -12.36 -21.57 21.26
N PHE A 147 -12.57 -21.81 19.95
CA PHE A 147 -11.55 -22.30 19.03
C PHE A 147 -10.96 -21.19 18.18
N ALA A 148 -11.32 -19.93 18.41
CA ALA A 148 -10.93 -18.80 17.57
C ALA A 148 -9.77 -18.00 18.18
N GLU A 149 -9.10 -18.52 19.20
CA GLU A 149 -8.16 -17.78 20.02
C GLU A 149 -7.05 -17.15 19.17
N ILE A 150 -6.82 -15.86 19.39
CA ILE A 150 -5.75 -15.11 18.75
C ILE A 150 -4.83 -14.59 19.84
N ASN A 151 -3.55 -14.91 19.74
CA ASN A 151 -2.54 -14.34 20.61
C ASN A 151 -2.41 -12.82 20.34
N GLY A 152 -2.86 -12.00 21.29
CA GLY A 152 -2.87 -10.54 21.17
C GLY A 152 -1.47 -9.92 21.06
N ALA A 153 -0.45 -10.52 21.67
CA ALA A 153 0.93 -10.04 21.55
C ALA A 153 1.47 -10.28 20.14
N LYS A 154 1.21 -11.48 19.57
CA LYS A 154 1.54 -11.81 18.18
C LYS A 154 0.78 -10.93 17.19
N LEU A 155 -0.49 -10.65 17.47
CA LEU A 155 -1.30 -9.73 16.67
C LEU A 155 -0.72 -8.30 16.67
N SER A 156 -0.42 -7.77 17.86
CA SER A 156 0.20 -6.45 18.04
C SER A 156 1.54 -6.36 17.33
N HIS A 157 2.36 -7.42 17.40
CA HIS A 157 3.61 -7.51 16.64
C HIS A 157 3.37 -7.36 15.13
N TYR A 158 2.45 -8.12 14.54
CA TYR A 158 2.16 -8.02 13.12
C TYR A 158 1.58 -6.65 12.72
N HIS A 159 0.74 -6.03 13.57
CA HIS A 159 0.28 -4.66 13.34
C HIS A 159 1.42 -3.66 13.32
N ASN A 160 2.33 -3.73 14.28
CA ASN A 160 3.49 -2.84 14.35
C ASN A 160 4.40 -2.99 13.13
N ASN A 161 4.65 -4.23 12.69
CA ASN A 161 5.44 -4.48 11.48
C ASN A 161 4.74 -3.97 10.21
N LEU A 162 3.42 -4.14 10.09
CA LEU A 162 2.66 -3.58 8.98
C LEU A 162 2.72 -2.04 8.96
N ILE A 163 2.57 -1.39 10.10
CA ILE A 163 2.68 0.08 10.22
C ILE A 163 4.09 0.54 9.82
N ARG A 164 5.12 -0.14 10.31
CA ARG A 164 6.53 0.17 9.99
C ARG A 164 6.79 0.10 8.49
N GLU A 165 6.43 -1.03 7.86
CA GLU A 165 6.63 -1.22 6.43
C GLU A 165 5.83 -0.22 5.59
N ALA A 166 4.57 0.04 5.97
CA ALA A 166 3.77 1.08 5.33
C ALA A 166 4.41 2.48 5.45
N GLN A 167 5.02 2.83 6.59
CA GLN A 167 5.73 4.09 6.77
C GLN A 167 6.99 4.19 5.89
N ILE A 168 7.70 3.08 5.67
CA ILE A 168 8.83 3.01 4.73
C ILE A 168 8.33 3.22 3.30
N ASP A 169 7.25 2.55 2.90
CA ASP A 169 6.63 2.68 1.58
C ASP A 169 6.15 4.11 1.29
N LEU A 170 5.60 4.76 2.30
CA LEU A 170 5.17 6.16 2.25
C LEU A 170 6.35 7.16 2.28
N LYS A 171 7.58 6.67 2.47
CA LYS A 171 8.82 7.47 2.60
C LYS A 171 8.80 8.40 3.82
N ILE A 172 8.12 7.97 4.88
CA ILE A 172 8.09 8.65 6.19
C ILE A 172 9.30 8.21 7.00
N LEU A 173 9.59 6.91 7.00
CA LEU A 173 10.76 6.32 7.66
C LEU A 173 11.81 5.90 6.62
N LYS A 174 13.08 5.89 7.04
CA LYS A 174 14.16 5.28 6.26
C LYS A 174 14.28 3.80 6.64
N PRO A 175 14.52 2.89 5.69
CA PRO A 175 14.67 1.45 5.98
C PRO A 175 15.69 1.18 7.11
N ASP A 176 16.83 1.86 7.06
CA ASP A 176 17.95 1.64 7.99
C ASP A 176 17.74 2.26 9.37
N SER A 177 16.64 3.00 9.58
CA SER A 177 16.40 3.75 10.81
C SER A 177 15.63 2.97 11.87
N VAL A 178 15.12 1.77 11.55
CA VAL A 178 14.31 0.98 12.49
C VAL A 178 14.77 -0.48 12.46
N PRO A 179 15.22 -1.04 13.60
CA PRO A 179 15.59 -2.46 13.66
C PRO A 179 14.39 -3.34 13.36
N GLU A 180 14.62 -4.40 12.60
CA GLU A 180 13.62 -5.43 12.35
C GLU A 180 13.26 -6.11 13.67
N ILE A 181 11.99 -6.04 14.04
CA ILE A 181 11.48 -6.74 15.21
C ILE A 181 11.10 -8.13 14.72
N GLU A 182 11.92 -9.12 15.06
CA GLU A 182 11.65 -10.54 14.82
C GLU A 182 10.69 -11.05 15.90
N TRP A 183 9.61 -11.72 15.52
CA TRP A 183 8.80 -12.47 16.47
C TRP A 183 9.43 -13.83 16.69
N LYS A 184 9.89 -14.09 17.92
CA LYS A 184 10.35 -15.41 18.33
C LYS A 184 9.15 -16.17 18.88
N ASP A 185 8.96 -17.40 18.39
CA ASP A 185 7.91 -18.27 18.90
C ASP A 185 8.15 -18.59 20.39
N ASP A 186 7.09 -18.78 21.16
CA ASP A 186 7.17 -19.07 22.59
C ASP A 186 8.03 -20.34 22.84
N ASN A 187 7.95 -21.31 21.92
CA ASN A 187 8.79 -22.51 21.91
C ASN A 187 10.28 -22.20 21.67
N GLU A 188 10.61 -21.29 20.76
CA GLU A 188 12.00 -20.90 20.48
C GLU A 188 12.59 -20.03 21.59
N LEU A 189 11.76 -19.24 22.26
CA LEU A 189 12.13 -18.47 23.43
C LEU A 189 12.43 -19.38 24.62
N GLU A 190 11.61 -20.42 24.85
CA GLU A 190 11.87 -21.45 25.86
C GLU A 190 13.14 -22.25 25.56
N GLU A 191 13.34 -22.66 24.30
CA GLU A 191 14.55 -23.35 23.83
C GLU A 191 15.79 -22.48 24.05
N SER A 192 15.75 -21.21 23.65
CA SER A 192 16.85 -20.25 23.84
C SER A 192 17.16 -20.02 25.31
N ASN A 193 16.12 -19.85 26.14
CA ASN A 193 16.28 -19.69 27.59
C ASN A 193 16.76 -20.98 28.27
N ARG A 194 16.46 -22.15 27.72
CA ARG A 194 16.98 -23.44 28.17
C ARG A 194 18.47 -23.57 27.87
N ILE A 195 18.89 -23.24 26.65
CA ILE A 195 20.30 -23.26 26.22
C ILE A 195 21.13 -22.30 27.07
N ASN A 196 20.66 -21.07 27.29
CA ASN A 196 21.37 -20.10 28.12
C ASN A 196 21.54 -20.57 29.58
N ARG A 197 20.51 -21.19 30.16
CA ARG A 197 20.59 -21.78 31.51
C ARG A 197 21.58 -22.95 31.60
N LEU A 198 21.71 -23.74 30.54
CA LEU A 198 22.67 -24.84 30.48
C LEU A 198 24.10 -24.31 30.38
N ASN A 199 24.34 -23.29 29.55
CA ASN A 199 25.65 -22.65 29.41
C ASN A 199 26.14 -22.04 30.74
N ASP A 200 25.26 -21.32 31.44
CA ASP A 200 25.51 -20.76 32.77
C ASP A 200 25.86 -21.81 33.83
N GLN A 201 25.31 -23.03 33.70
CA GLN A 201 25.61 -24.15 34.61
C GLN A 201 26.97 -24.78 34.31
N THR A 202 27.32 -24.93 33.03
CA THR A 202 28.64 -25.44 32.63
C THR A 202 29.78 -24.52 33.05
N GLU A 203 29.62 -23.20 32.92
CA GLU A 203 30.66 -22.23 33.32
C GLU A 203 30.96 -22.28 34.83
N ARG A 204 29.94 -22.48 35.67
CA ARG A 204 30.12 -22.63 37.14
C ARG A 204 30.74 -23.96 37.58
N THR A 205 30.76 -24.97 36.71
CA THR A 205 31.39 -26.28 37.00
C THR A 205 32.85 -26.36 36.54
N THR A 206 33.31 -25.38 35.78
CA THR A 206 34.67 -25.30 35.24
C THR A 206 35.57 -24.30 35.98
N GLU A 207 35.04 -23.57 36.96
CA GLU A 207 35.80 -22.80 37.97
C GLU A 207 36.02 -23.62 39.25
#